data_AF-A0A841D241-F1
#
_entry.id   AF-A0A841D241-F1
#
_cell.length_a   1.000
_cell.length_b   1.000
_cell.length_c   1.000
_cell.angle_alpha   90.00
_cell.angle_beta   90.00
_cell.angle_gamma   90.00
#
_symmetry.space_group_name_H-M   'P 1'
#
loop_
_entity.id
_entity.type
_entity.pdbx_description
1 polymer ?
#
loop_
_entity_poly.entity_id
_entity_poly.type
_entity_poly.pdbx_seq_one_letter_code
_entity_poly.pdbx_strand_id
1 'polypeptide(L)'
;MTHPDQPAVPGGKPSWSRPPAWLRALGVPVALVAALQTGDERGPLMGAAAGAVYGSLALGLLAWDRFMLWSREHPALDVLGSGPVMFLVVALATPLPLVACAAVAAAATALLAVLGHLRRRRPPGPEARPLGRS
;
A
#
# COMPACT_ATOMS: atom_id res chain seq x y z
N MET A 1 41.51 -4.40 19.77
CA MET A 1 40.87 -5.24 20.80
C MET A 1 39.45 -5.54 20.33
N THR A 2 39.29 -6.69 19.69
CA THR A 2 38.04 -7.22 19.12
C THR A 2 37.34 -8.05 20.20
N HIS A 3 36.07 -7.75 20.48
CA HIS A 3 35.26 -8.44 21.50
C HIS A 3 34.84 -9.82 20.97
N PRO A 4 35.29 -10.95 21.57
CA PRO A 4 35.08 -12.29 21.01
C PRO A 4 33.73 -12.95 21.34
N ASP A 5 32.82 -12.29 22.06
CA ASP A 5 31.60 -12.93 22.61
C ASP A 5 30.30 -12.21 22.25
N GLN A 6 30.06 -11.92 20.97
CA GLN A 6 28.71 -11.57 20.52
C GLN A 6 28.00 -12.84 20.04
N PRO A 7 27.07 -13.43 20.81
CA PRO A 7 26.34 -14.60 20.38
C PRO A 7 25.59 -14.27 19.08
N ALA A 8 25.76 -15.11 18.07
CA ALA A 8 25.09 -14.99 16.80
C ALA A 8 23.57 -15.04 17.05
N VAL A 9 22.93 -13.88 17.17
CA VAL A 9 21.48 -13.79 17.21
C VAL A 9 21.00 -14.32 15.86
N PRO A 10 20.25 -15.43 15.78
CA PRO A 10 19.67 -15.90 14.53
C PRO A 10 18.52 -14.95 14.17
N GLY A 11 18.89 -13.73 13.75
CA GLY A 11 18.02 -12.66 13.31
C GLY A 11 17.47 -12.92 11.91
N GLY A 12 16.98 -14.14 11.67
CA GLY A 12 16.20 -14.44 10.49
C GLY A 12 14.92 -13.63 10.57
N LYS A 13 14.84 -12.52 9.83
CA LYS A 13 13.60 -11.75 9.71
C LYS A 13 12.47 -12.72 9.33
N PRO A 14 11.32 -12.67 10.01
CA PRO A 14 10.22 -13.59 9.74
C PRO A 14 9.91 -13.67 8.24
N SER A 15 9.88 -14.90 7.71
CA SER A 15 9.62 -15.22 6.30
C SER A 15 8.23 -14.81 5.80
N TRP A 16 7.35 -14.37 6.71
CA TRP A 16 6.03 -13.80 6.44
C TRP A 16 6.04 -12.53 5.59
N SER A 17 7.21 -11.96 5.29
CA SER A 17 7.36 -10.72 4.52
C SER A 17 7.19 -10.88 3.01
N ARG A 18 7.14 -12.12 2.49
CA ARG A 18 6.96 -12.39 1.06
C ARG A 18 5.76 -13.33 0.85
N PRO A 19 4.68 -12.89 0.19
CA PRO A 19 3.55 -13.77 -0.09
C PRO A 19 4.01 -14.96 -0.95
N PRO A 20 3.48 -16.19 -0.74
CA PRO A 20 3.85 -17.33 -1.57
C PRO A 20 3.46 -17.10 -3.03
N ALA A 21 4.21 -17.66 -3.97
CA ALA A 21 4.06 -17.37 -5.41
C ALA A 21 2.66 -17.71 -5.94
N TRP A 22 2.04 -18.79 -5.45
CA TRP A 22 0.68 -19.18 -5.82
C TRP A 22 -0.36 -18.14 -5.41
N LEU A 23 -0.19 -17.49 -4.25
CA LEU A 23 -1.10 -16.45 -3.76
C LEU A 23 -1.00 -15.19 -4.64
N ARG A 24 0.21 -14.86 -5.09
CA ARG A 24 0.43 -13.74 -6.03
C ARG A 24 -0.22 -14.04 -7.38
N ALA A 25 -0.09 -15.27 -7.87
CA ALA A 25 -0.72 -15.71 -9.12
C ALA A 25 -2.25 -15.68 -9.02
N LEU A 26 -2.84 -16.08 -7.88
CA LEU A 26 -4.29 -15.99 -7.63
C LEU A 26 -4.80 -14.54 -7.58
N GLY A 27 -3.96 -13.56 -7.29
CA GLY A 27 -4.33 -12.15 -7.35
C GLY A 27 -4.83 -11.70 -8.73
N VAL A 28 -4.30 -12.29 -9.81
CA VAL A 28 -4.66 -11.94 -11.20
C VAL A 28 -6.10 -12.33 -11.57
N PRO A 29 -6.54 -13.60 -11.43
CA PRO A 29 -7.93 -13.96 -11.72
C PRO A 29 -8.92 -13.27 -10.79
N VAL A 30 -8.56 -13.05 -9.50
CA VAL A 30 -9.41 -12.30 -8.56
C VAL A 30 -9.59 -10.85 -9.02
N ALA A 31 -8.49 -10.19 -9.41
CA ALA A 31 -8.51 -8.84 -9.99
C ALA A 31 -9.40 -8.77 -11.24
N LEU A 32 -9.29 -9.77 -12.12
CA LEU A 32 -10.09 -9.84 -13.34
C LEU A 32 -11.59 -10.00 -13.04
N VAL A 33 -11.95 -10.94 -12.18
CA VAL A 33 -13.36 -11.17 -11.78
C VAL A 33 -13.96 -9.92 -11.14
N ALA A 34 -13.22 -9.27 -10.23
CA ALA A 34 -13.68 -8.04 -9.57
C ALA A 34 -13.90 -6.90 -10.58
N ALA A 35 -13.00 -6.75 -11.57
CA ALA A 35 -13.15 -5.74 -12.62
C ALA A 35 -14.37 -6.00 -13.51
N LEU A 36 -14.60 -7.26 -13.91
CA LEU A 36 -15.76 -7.67 -14.70
C LEU A 36 -17.06 -7.43 -13.93
N GLN A 37 -17.14 -7.88 -12.68
CA GLN A 37 -18.32 -7.68 -11.84
C GLN A 37 -18.64 -6.19 -11.65
N THR A 38 -17.61 -5.37 -11.43
CA THR A 38 -17.79 -3.91 -11.34
C THR A 38 -18.29 -3.32 -12.66
N GLY A 39 -17.81 -3.84 -13.80
CA GLY A 39 -18.27 -3.44 -15.13
C GLY A 39 -19.73 -3.77 -15.39
N ASP A 40 -20.18 -4.95 -14.96
CA ASP A 40 -21.57 -5.40 -15.09
C ASP A 40 -22.52 -4.57 -14.21
N GLU A 41 -22.11 -4.24 -12.99
CA GLU A 41 -22.94 -3.49 -12.03
C GLU A 41 -22.98 -1.97 -12.30
N ARG A 42 -21.88 -1.39 -12.77
CA ARG A 42 -21.68 0.08 -12.85
C ARG A 42 -21.44 0.60 -14.26
N GLY A 43 -21.40 -0.29 -15.25
CA GLY A 43 -21.14 0.02 -16.66
C GLY A 43 -19.66 -0.07 -17.06
N PRO A 44 -19.40 -0.09 -18.38
CA PRO A 44 -18.09 -0.45 -18.95
C PRO A 44 -16.97 0.52 -18.57
N LEU A 45 -17.27 1.81 -18.39
CA LEU A 45 -16.29 2.81 -17.97
C LEU A 45 -15.76 2.55 -16.56
N MET A 46 -16.65 2.15 -15.64
CA MET A 46 -16.25 1.80 -14.27
C MET A 46 -15.50 0.47 -14.26
N GLY A 47 -15.93 -0.51 -15.07
CA GLY A 47 -15.20 -1.76 -15.26
C GLY A 47 -13.77 -1.55 -15.76
N ALA A 48 -13.57 -0.64 -16.74
CA ALA A 48 -12.25 -0.28 -17.23
C ALA A 48 -11.38 0.39 -16.15
N ALA A 49 -11.96 1.31 -15.38
CA ALA A 49 -11.26 1.95 -14.25
C ALA A 49 -10.87 0.93 -13.18
N ALA A 50 -11.80 0.06 -12.77
CA ALA A 50 -11.54 -1.03 -11.83
C ALA A 50 -10.46 -1.99 -12.36
N GLY A 51 -10.51 -2.34 -13.65
CA GLY A 51 -9.50 -3.16 -14.32
C GLY A 51 -8.11 -2.54 -14.27
N ALA A 52 -7.99 -1.22 -14.50
CA ALA A 52 -6.71 -0.52 -14.37
C ALA A 52 -6.17 -0.56 -12.93
N VAL A 53 -7.03 -0.31 -11.93
CA VAL A 53 -6.65 -0.35 -10.51
C VAL A 53 -6.25 -1.76 -10.08
N TYR A 54 -7.14 -2.74 -10.26
CA TYR A 54 -6.89 -4.13 -9.88
C TYR A 54 -5.74 -4.74 -10.67
N GLY A 55 -5.61 -4.41 -11.96
CA GLY A 55 -4.49 -4.83 -12.80
C GLY A 55 -3.16 -4.29 -12.29
N SER A 56 -3.10 -3.01 -11.90
CA SER A 56 -1.88 -2.42 -11.31
C SER A 56 -1.51 -3.08 -9.98
N LEU A 57 -2.49 -3.41 -9.14
CA LEU A 57 -2.28 -4.15 -7.89
C LEU A 57 -1.79 -5.57 -8.15
N ALA A 58 -2.39 -6.27 -9.10
CA ALA A 58 -1.98 -7.62 -9.49
C ALA A 58 -0.54 -7.63 -10.05
N LEU A 59 -0.20 -6.65 -10.89
CA LEU A 59 1.17 -6.45 -11.37
C LEU A 59 2.14 -6.14 -10.23
N GLY A 60 1.74 -5.31 -9.26
CA GLY A 60 2.50 -5.03 -8.05
C GLY A 60 2.77 -6.29 -7.22
N LEU A 61 1.76 -7.17 -7.08
CA LEU A 61 1.89 -8.46 -6.41
C LEU A 61 2.84 -9.40 -7.15
N LEU A 62 2.77 -9.47 -8.49
CA LEU A 62 3.70 -10.28 -9.28
C LEU A 62 5.13 -9.74 -9.19
N ALA A 63 5.30 -8.42 -9.18
CA ALA A 63 6.58 -7.72 -9.08
C ALA A 63 6.96 -7.36 -7.62
N TRP A 64 6.48 -8.11 -6.62
CA TRP A 64 6.58 -7.77 -5.20
C TRP A 64 7.96 -7.29 -4.74
N ASP A 65 9.04 -7.98 -5.14
CA ASP A 65 10.38 -7.62 -4.67
C ASP A 65 10.86 -6.29 -5.25
N ARG A 66 10.55 -6.03 -6.52
CA ARG A 66 10.84 -4.74 -7.17
C ARG A 66 9.98 -3.63 -6.58
N PHE A 67 8.71 -3.93 -6.30
CA PHE A 67 7.79 -2.97 -5.68
C PHE A 67 8.26 -2.59 -4.26
N MET A 68 8.67 -3.57 -3.44
CA MET A 68 9.19 -3.32 -2.09
C MET A 68 10.53 -2.57 -2.10
N LEU A 69 11.41 -2.85 -3.07
CA LEU A 69 12.65 -2.10 -3.24
C LEU A 69 12.34 -0.63 -3.61
N TRP A 70 11.49 -0.44 -4.62
CA TRP A 70 11.08 0.89 -5.08
C TRP A 70 10.37 1.70 -3.99
N SER A 71 9.46 1.07 -3.22
CA SER A 71 8.72 1.70 -2.11
C SER A 71 9.66 2.19 -1.00
N ARG A 72 10.72 1.43 -0.69
CA ARG A 72 11.77 1.85 0.26
C ARG A 72 12.55 3.07 -0.23
N GLU A 73 12.82 3.13 -1.53
CA GLU A 73 13.53 4.26 -2.14
C GLU A 73 12.63 5.50 -2.28
N HIS A 74 11.32 5.31 -2.45
CA HIS A 74 10.35 6.38 -2.72
C HIS A 74 9.21 6.41 -1.70
N PRO A 75 9.48 6.58 -0.40
CA PRO A 75 8.48 6.44 0.65
C PRO A 75 7.44 7.58 0.66
N ALA A 76 7.65 8.64 -0.13
CA ALA A 76 6.67 9.69 -0.37
C ALA A 76 5.65 9.29 -1.46
N LEU A 77 6.08 8.50 -2.45
CA LEU A 77 5.23 8.04 -3.55
C LEU A 77 4.39 6.81 -3.16
N ASP A 78 4.79 6.10 -2.10
CA ASP A 78 4.05 4.96 -1.56
C ASP A 78 2.59 5.32 -1.22
N VAL A 79 2.35 6.57 -0.79
CA VAL A 79 0.99 7.07 -0.51
C VAL A 79 0.12 7.16 -1.77
N LEU A 80 0.71 7.40 -2.95
CA LEU A 80 -0.08 7.44 -4.19
C LEU A 80 -0.71 6.08 -4.51
N GLY A 81 -0.10 4.97 -4.07
CA GLY A 81 -0.68 3.63 -4.19
C GLY A 81 -2.02 3.47 -3.45
N SER A 82 -2.28 4.29 -2.44
CA SER A 82 -3.56 4.29 -1.71
C SER A 82 -4.72 4.91 -2.51
N GLY A 83 -4.43 5.80 -3.46
CA GLY A 83 -5.46 6.51 -4.22
C GLY A 83 -6.35 5.61 -5.07
N PRO A 84 -5.77 4.74 -5.92
CA PRO A 84 -6.52 3.73 -6.64
C PRO A 84 -7.42 2.86 -5.74
N VAL A 85 -6.91 2.47 -4.57
CA VAL A 85 -7.65 1.67 -3.59
C VAL A 85 -8.81 2.46 -2.99
N MET A 86 -8.58 3.71 -2.59
CA MET A 86 -9.62 4.59 -2.05
C MET A 86 -10.70 4.90 -3.08
N PHE A 87 -10.33 5.12 -4.34
CA PHE A 87 -11.28 5.26 -5.44
C PHE A 87 -12.21 4.07 -5.53
N LEU A 88 -11.66 2.87 -5.44
CA LEU A 88 -12.42 1.64 -5.57
C LEU A 88 -13.36 1.43 -4.37
N VAL A 89 -12.89 1.72 -3.14
CA VAL A 89 -13.73 1.69 -1.93
C VAL A 89 -14.90 2.67 -2.04
N VAL A 90 -14.65 3.92 -2.46
CA VAL A 90 -15.70 4.94 -2.61
C VAL A 90 -16.67 4.56 -3.73
N ALA A 91 -16.15 4.08 -4.86
CA ALA A 91 -16.95 3.67 -6.00
C ALA A 91 -17.89 2.51 -5.63
N LEU A 92 -17.43 1.53 -4.84
CA LEU A 92 -18.28 0.43 -4.37
C LEU A 92 -19.27 0.88 -3.30
N ALA A 93 -18.86 1.75 -2.38
CA ALA A 93 -19.69 2.18 -1.26
C ALA A 93 -20.79 3.20 -1.63
N THR A 94 -20.63 3.93 -2.73
CA THR A 94 -21.52 5.05 -3.08
C THR A 94 -22.01 4.98 -4.52
N PRO A 95 -23.27 5.35 -4.84
CA PRO A 95 -23.78 5.40 -6.22
C PRO A 95 -23.38 6.69 -6.97
N LEU A 96 -22.28 7.34 -6.56
CA LEU A 96 -21.84 8.61 -7.13
C LEU A 96 -21.32 8.46 -8.57
N PRO A 97 -21.36 9.53 -9.38
CA PRO A 97 -20.74 9.51 -10.70
C PRO A 97 -19.22 9.34 -10.58
N LEU A 98 -18.61 8.71 -11.59
CA LEU A 98 -17.17 8.43 -11.68
C LEU A 98 -16.28 9.61 -11.27
N VAL A 99 -16.62 10.81 -11.74
CA VAL A 99 -15.86 12.04 -11.47
C VAL A 99 -15.91 12.42 -9.99
N ALA A 100 -17.07 12.25 -9.33
CA ALA A 100 -17.20 12.52 -7.91
C ALA A 100 -16.43 11.48 -7.08
N CYS A 101 -16.49 10.20 -7.44
CA CYS A 101 -15.67 9.16 -6.81
C CYS A 101 -14.17 9.48 -6.92
N ALA A 102 -13.71 9.90 -8.10
CA ALA A 102 -12.33 10.30 -8.33
C ALA A 102 -11.92 11.51 -7.48
N ALA A 103 -12.79 12.53 -7.38
CA ALA A 103 -12.53 13.71 -6.57
C ALA A 103 -12.43 13.37 -5.07
N VAL A 104 -13.35 12.56 -4.54
CA VAL A 104 -13.31 12.13 -3.13
C VAL A 104 -12.07 11.28 -2.84
N ALA A 105 -11.73 10.36 -3.74
CA ALA A 105 -10.53 9.54 -3.61
C ALA A 105 -9.25 10.38 -3.63
N ALA A 106 -9.17 11.35 -4.54
CA ALA A 106 -8.04 12.29 -4.61
C ALA A 106 -7.93 13.10 -3.32
N ALA A 107 -9.05 13.63 -2.80
CA ALA A 107 -9.08 14.37 -1.54
C ALA A 107 -8.64 13.52 -0.34
N ALA A 108 -9.14 12.28 -0.23
CA ALA A 108 -8.74 11.34 0.82
C ALA A 108 -7.25 10.99 0.74
N THR A 109 -6.73 10.74 -0.47
CA THR A 109 -5.31 10.43 -0.70
C THR A 109 -4.42 11.62 -0.34
N ALA A 110 -4.80 12.82 -0.76
CA ALA A 110 -4.09 14.05 -0.41
C ALA A 110 -4.06 14.27 1.11
N LEU A 111 -5.18 14.04 1.80
CA LEU A 111 -5.26 14.14 3.25
C LEU A 111 -4.33 13.12 3.93
N LEU A 112 -4.33 11.86 3.47
CA LEU A 112 -3.42 10.83 3.98
C LEU A 112 -1.96 11.18 3.74
N ALA A 113 -1.62 11.75 2.59
CA ALA A 113 -0.27 12.22 2.28
C ALA A 113 0.17 13.33 3.23
N VAL A 114 -0.69 14.32 3.47
CA VAL A 114 -0.43 15.42 4.41
C VAL A 114 -0.26 14.88 5.83
N LEU A 115 -1.17 14.02 6.30
CA LEU A 115 -1.07 13.42 7.64
C LEU A 115 0.19 12.57 7.80
N GLY A 116 0.56 11.80 6.79
CA GLY A 116 1.80 11.02 6.76
C GLY A 116 3.04 11.91 6.85
N HIS A 117 3.05 13.02 6.11
CA HIS A 117 4.13 14.00 6.15
C HIS A 117 4.24 14.69 7.52
N LEU A 118 3.11 15.10 8.10
CA LEU A 118 3.08 15.72 9.43
C LEU A 118 3.55 14.77 10.54
N ARG A 119 3.18 13.48 10.46
CA ARG A 119 3.65 12.46 11.41
C ARG A 119 5.17 12.26 11.35
N ARG A 120 5.75 12.26 10.14
CA ARG A 120 7.21 12.14 9.95
C ARG A 120 7.99 13.36 10.48
N ARG A 121 7.34 14.52 10.56
CA ARG A 121 7.94 15.76 11.08
C ARG A 121 7.83 15.91 12.60
N ARG A 122 7.14 15.02 13.31
CA ARG A 122 7.11 15.08 14.78
C ARG A 122 8.51 14.75 15.31
N PRO A 123 9.19 15.69 16.00
CA PRO A 123 10.48 15.39 16.60
C PRO A 123 10.32 14.25 17.62
N PRO A 124 11.34 13.39 17.79
CA PRO A 124 11.33 12.39 18.85
C PRO A 124 11.04 13.09 20.17
N GLY A 125 10.01 12.63 20.88
CA GLY A 125 9.59 13.24 22.14
C GLY A 125 10.75 13.29 23.15
N PRO A 126 10.78 14.28 24.05
CA PRO A 126 11.86 14.49 25.02
C PRO A 126 12.07 13.33 26.02
N GLU A 127 11.21 12.31 26.00
CA GLU A 127 11.27 11.14 26.90
C GLU A 127 12.37 10.13 26.56
N ALA A 128 13.09 10.28 25.44
CA ALA A 128 14.24 9.44 25.11
C ALA A 128 15.55 9.90 25.78
N ARG A 129 15.49 10.66 26.88
CA ARG A 129 16.67 10.83 27.75
C ARG A 129 16.77 9.59 28.64
N PRO A 130 17.77 8.71 28.45
CA PRO A 130 18.04 7.69 29.44
C PRO A 130 18.32 8.41 30.76
N LEU A 131 17.44 8.21 31.73
CA LEU A 131 17.70 8.57 33.11
C LEU A 131 18.97 7.83 33.51
N GLY A 132 20.06 8.58 33.62
CA GLY A 132 21.37 8.05 33.99
C GLY A 132 21.21 7.23 35.26
N ARG A 133 21.61 5.95 35.17
CA ARG A 133 21.89 5.13 36.34
C ARG A 133 23.04 5.80 37.10
N SER A 134 22.70 6.44 38.21
CA SER A 134 23.61 6.74 39.31
C SER A 134 23.87 5.48 40.13
#